data_AF-A0A059FMT2-F1
#
_entry.id   AF-A0A059FMT2-F1
#
_cell.length_a   1.000
_cell.length_b   1.000
_cell.length_c   1.000
_cell.angle_alpha   90.00
_cell.angle_beta   90.00
_cell.angle_gamma   90.00
#
_symmetry.space_group_name_H-M   'P 1'
#
loop_
_entity.id
_entity.type
_entity.pdbx_description
1 polymer ?
#
loop_
_entity_poly.entity_id
_entity_poly.type
_entity_poly.pdbx_seq_one_letter_code
_entity_poly.pdbx_strand_id
1 'polypeptide(L)'
;MPRFSSEEIDQIDQLWRSLPAGHMWTGWATVGHPPDTVWIYRSRAHWRRFPLTRTKTGYALGDDQGRLFREAATLEDLLKAVEAVPQLRVADQD
;
A
#
# COMPACT_ATOMS: atom_id res chain seq x y z
N MET A 1 -2.03 0.95 -17.23
CA MET A 1 -0.84 0.79 -16.39
C MET A 1 -0.31 -0.63 -16.57
N PRO A 2 0.95 -0.96 -16.24
CA PRO A 2 1.36 -2.36 -16.17
C PRO A 2 0.53 -3.06 -15.08
N ARG A 3 0.12 -4.30 -15.33
CA ARG A 3 -0.66 -5.11 -14.38
C ARG A 3 0.28 -5.79 -13.38
N PHE A 4 -0.25 -6.13 -12.21
CA PHE A 4 0.49 -6.95 -11.25
C PHE A 4 0.57 -8.40 -11.74
N SER A 5 1.76 -8.96 -11.65
CA SER A 5 2.00 -10.38 -11.93
C SER A 5 1.68 -11.20 -10.68
N SER A 6 1.33 -12.48 -10.84
CA SER A 6 1.05 -13.37 -9.69
C SER A 6 2.21 -13.43 -8.68
N GLU A 7 3.45 -13.38 -9.17
CA GLU A 7 4.66 -13.33 -8.34
C GLU A 7 4.74 -12.06 -7.49
N GLU A 8 4.33 -10.91 -8.01
CA GLU A 8 4.31 -9.66 -7.22
C GLU A 8 3.22 -9.69 -6.16
N ILE A 9 2.06 -10.30 -6.48
CA ILE A 9 0.99 -10.47 -5.50
C ILE A 9 1.45 -11.39 -4.37
N ASP A 10 2.14 -12.49 -4.69
CA ASP A 10 2.74 -13.39 -3.70
C ASP A 10 3.79 -12.68 -2.84
N GLN A 11 4.62 -11.85 -3.47
CA GLN A 11 5.61 -11.02 -2.76
C GLN A 11 4.97 -10.00 -1.80
N ILE A 12 3.89 -9.32 -2.22
CA ILE A 12 3.14 -8.40 -1.35
C ILE A 12 2.49 -9.17 -0.19
N ASP A 13 1.96 -10.36 -0.46
CA ASP A 13 1.41 -11.24 0.57
C ASP A 13 2.47 -11.67 1.60
N GLN A 14 3.61 -12.15 1.12
CA GLN A 14 4.73 -12.59 1.95
C GLN A 14 5.27 -11.42 2.77
N LEU A 15 5.42 -10.24 2.16
CA LEU A 15 5.82 -9.02 2.87
C LEU A 15 4.85 -8.73 4.00
N TRP A 16 3.53 -8.70 3.72
CA TRP A 16 2.50 -8.46 4.74
C TRP A 16 2.54 -9.49 5.87
N ARG A 17 2.65 -10.79 5.54
CA ARG A 17 2.75 -11.89 6.52
C ARG A 17 4.00 -11.82 7.36
N SER A 18 5.07 -11.23 6.84
CA SER A 18 6.32 -11.08 7.58
C SER A 18 6.28 -9.93 8.60
N LEU A 19 5.24 -9.08 8.58
CA LEU A 19 5.12 -7.95 9.50
C LEU A 19 4.69 -8.40 10.90
N PRO A 20 5.17 -7.73 11.96
CA PRO A 20 4.81 -8.08 13.33
C PRO A 20 3.31 -7.83 13.60
N ALA A 21 2.73 -8.55 14.57
CA ALA A 21 1.29 -8.49 14.91
C ALA A 21 0.76 -7.11 15.38
N GLY A 22 1.64 -6.13 15.55
CA GLY A 22 1.27 -4.74 15.81
C GLY A 22 1.41 -3.83 14.59
N HIS A 23 1.76 -4.34 13.42
CA HIS A 23 2.05 -3.47 12.29
C HIS A 23 0.81 -2.71 11.81
N MET A 24 1.05 -1.55 11.21
CA MET A 24 0.03 -0.61 10.77
C MET A 24 -0.75 -1.18 9.60
N TRP A 25 -0.17 -2.12 8.86
CA TRP A 25 -0.74 -2.80 7.70
C TRP A 25 -1.59 -4.00 8.18
N THR A 26 -2.91 -3.88 8.05
CA THR A 26 -3.86 -4.90 8.53
C THR A 26 -4.34 -5.87 7.48
N GLY A 27 -4.22 -5.51 6.21
CA GLY A 27 -4.46 -6.43 5.11
C GLY A 27 -4.24 -5.76 3.77
N TRP A 28 -4.42 -6.50 2.70
CA TRP A 28 -4.41 -5.97 1.35
C TRP A 28 -5.44 -6.72 0.49
N ALA A 29 -5.86 -6.12 -0.62
CA ALA A 29 -6.76 -6.74 -1.58
C ALA A 29 -6.39 -6.33 -2.99
N THR A 30 -6.52 -7.24 -3.94
CA THR A 30 -6.38 -6.92 -5.37
C THR A 30 -7.69 -6.42 -5.95
N VAL A 31 -7.60 -5.49 -6.90
CA VAL A 31 -8.75 -4.95 -7.63
C VAL A 31 -8.58 -5.20 -9.11
N GLY A 32 -9.62 -5.79 -9.71
CA GLY A 32 -9.65 -6.20 -11.11
C GLY A 32 -9.11 -7.60 -11.33
N HIS A 33 -9.49 -8.19 -12.45
CA HIS A 33 -8.97 -9.48 -12.92
C HIS A 33 -8.60 -9.36 -14.41
N PRO A 34 -7.30 -9.33 -14.78
CA PRO A 34 -6.11 -9.38 -13.92
C PRO A 34 -5.95 -8.13 -13.01
N PRO A 35 -5.24 -8.25 -11.88
CA PRO A 35 -5.11 -7.17 -10.91
C PRO A 35 -4.28 -6.00 -11.48
N ASP A 36 -4.90 -4.85 -11.66
CA ASP A 36 -4.22 -3.62 -12.10
C ASP A 36 -3.87 -2.71 -10.90
N THR A 37 -4.55 -2.91 -9.77
CA THR A 37 -4.37 -2.14 -8.54
C THR A 37 -4.44 -3.06 -7.33
N VAL A 38 -3.61 -2.81 -6.33
CA VAL A 38 -3.63 -3.49 -5.03
C VAL A 38 -3.98 -2.47 -3.96
N TRP A 39 -5.05 -2.68 -3.22
CA TRP A 39 -5.41 -1.85 -2.07
C TRP A 39 -4.69 -2.35 -0.83
N ILE A 40 -3.93 -1.45 -0.19
CA ILE A 40 -3.29 -1.70 1.10
C ILE A 40 -4.18 -1.09 2.19
N TYR A 41 -4.59 -1.91 3.15
CA TYR A 41 -5.37 -1.47 4.31
C TYR A 41 -4.45 -1.28 5.51
N ARG A 42 -4.60 -0.14 6.18
CA ARG A 42 -3.94 0.13 7.45
C ARG A 42 -4.95 0.31 8.58
N SER A 43 -4.64 -0.21 9.77
CA SER A 43 -5.40 0.08 11.00
C SER A 43 -4.49 0.54 12.14
N ARG A 44 -4.93 1.61 12.81
CA ARG A 44 -4.78 1.83 14.27
C ARG A 44 -5.60 3.02 14.81
N ALA A 45 -6.09 3.93 13.96
CA ALA A 45 -7.00 5.02 14.39
C ALA A 45 -7.89 5.57 13.26
N HIS A 46 -7.43 5.52 12.00
CA HIS A 46 -8.22 5.90 10.82
C HIS A 46 -8.07 4.82 9.75
N TRP A 47 -9.18 4.17 9.39
CA TRP A 47 -9.21 3.18 8.31
C TRP A 47 -8.93 3.91 6.98
N ARG A 48 -7.72 3.77 6.45
CA ARG A 48 -7.36 4.33 5.14
C ARG A 48 -6.87 3.23 4.22
N ARG A 49 -7.34 3.28 2.97
CA ARG A 49 -6.93 2.41 1.89
C ARG A 49 -5.97 3.16 0.99
N PHE A 50 -4.87 2.52 0.65
CA PHE A 50 -3.86 3.08 -0.25
C PHE A 50 -3.86 2.25 -1.53
N PRO A 51 -4.40 2.77 -2.65
CA PRO A 51 -4.28 2.12 -3.93
C PRO A 51 -2.82 2.12 -4.38
N LEU A 52 -2.23 0.94 -4.41
CA LEU A 52 -0.94 0.64 -5.00
C LEU A 52 -1.14 0.32 -6.48
N THR A 53 -0.46 1.06 -7.32
CA THR A 53 -0.42 0.83 -8.77
C THR A 53 0.99 0.45 -9.18
N ARG A 54 1.12 -0.40 -10.19
CA ARG A 54 2.44 -0.75 -10.72
C ARG A 54 2.91 0.32 -11.70
N THR A 55 4.18 0.70 -11.60
CA THR A 55 4.85 1.59 -12.56
C THR A 55 5.85 0.79 -13.40
N LYS A 56 6.47 1.42 -14.41
CA LYS A 56 7.45 0.72 -15.27
C LYS A 56 8.68 0.24 -14.49
N THR A 57 8.99 0.86 -13.36
CA THR A 57 10.23 0.65 -12.60
C THR A 57 9.97 0.24 -11.15
N GLY A 58 8.72 -0.04 -10.77
CA GLY A 58 8.36 -0.38 -9.40
C GLY A 58 6.86 -0.20 -9.14
N TYR A 59 6.54 0.51 -8.06
CA TYR A 59 5.21 0.70 -7.52
C TYR A 59 4.95 2.17 -7.19
N ALA A 60 3.69 2.58 -7.22
CA ALA A 60 3.26 3.91 -6.80
C ALA A 60 2.05 3.81 -5.88
N LEU A 61 2.18 4.40 -4.69
CA LEU A 61 1.13 4.54 -3.71
C LEU A 61 0.32 5.79 -3.99
N GLY A 62 -0.97 5.58 -4.16
CA GLY A 62 -1.98 6.62 -4.17
C GLY A 62 -2.75 6.69 -2.86
N ASP A 63 -3.45 7.79 -2.71
CA ASP A 63 -4.45 7.98 -1.67
C ASP A 63 -5.86 7.61 -2.18
N ASP A 64 -6.89 7.71 -1.33
CA ASP A 64 -8.28 7.40 -1.68
C ASP A 64 -8.80 8.24 -2.85
N GLN A 65 -8.29 9.47 -2.99
CA GLN A 65 -8.61 10.35 -4.13
C GLN A 65 -7.88 9.97 -5.44
N GLY A 66 -7.13 8.86 -5.46
CA GLY A 66 -6.33 8.43 -6.62
C GLY A 66 -5.10 9.30 -6.89
N ARG A 67 -4.74 10.19 -5.95
CA ARG A 67 -3.53 11.00 -6.03
C ARG A 67 -2.32 10.17 -5.61
N LEU A 68 -1.44 9.86 -6.56
CA LEU A 68 -0.13 9.28 -6.28
C LEU A 68 0.70 10.27 -5.46
N PHE A 69 1.18 9.85 -4.31
CA PHE A 69 1.98 10.69 -3.43
C PHE A 69 3.34 10.08 -3.11
N ARG A 70 3.56 8.80 -3.41
CA ARG A 70 4.85 8.14 -3.18
C ARG A 70 5.09 7.05 -4.21
N GLU A 71 6.33 6.93 -4.64
CA GLU A 71 6.80 5.86 -5.52
C GLU A 71 7.75 4.97 -4.72
N ALA A 72 7.76 3.68 -5.05
CA ALA A 72 8.57 2.67 -4.42
C ALA A 72 9.18 1.77 -5.49
N ALA A 73 10.51 1.72 -5.57
CA ALA A 73 11.18 0.87 -6.55
C ALA A 73 11.19 -0.61 -6.13
N THR A 74 11.11 -0.90 -4.83
CA THR A 74 11.17 -2.25 -4.25
C THR A 74 10.10 -2.45 -3.19
N LEU A 75 9.87 -3.70 -2.77
CA LEU A 75 8.95 -4.06 -1.69
C LEU A 75 9.35 -3.45 -0.34
N GLU A 76 10.65 -3.37 -0.05
CA GLU A 76 11.16 -2.70 1.15
C GLU A 76 10.86 -1.19 1.10
N ASP A 77 11.03 -0.58 -0.08
CA ASP A 77 10.68 0.82 -0.27
C ASP A 77 9.17 1.04 -0.19
N LEU A 78 8.37 0.08 -0.66
CA LEU A 78 6.92 0.06 -0.49
C LEU A 78 6.53 0.03 0.99
N LEU A 79 7.18 -0.83 1.80
CA LEU A 79 6.93 -0.88 3.23
C LEU A 79 7.29 0.47 3.89
N LYS A 80 8.50 0.98 3.63
CA LYS A 80 8.93 2.30 4.11
C LYS A 80 7.99 3.39 3.66
N ALA A 81 7.46 3.30 2.45
CA ALA A 81 6.54 4.26 1.88
C ALA A 81 5.19 4.24 2.59
N VAL A 82 4.67 3.06 2.92
CA VAL A 82 3.47 2.85 3.74
C VAL A 82 3.70 3.35 5.17
N GLU A 83 4.85 3.06 5.78
CA GLU A 83 5.22 3.52 7.13
C GLU A 83 5.41 5.03 7.20
N ALA A 84 6.04 5.61 6.17
CA ALA A 84 6.32 7.03 6.04
C ALA A 84 5.12 7.85 5.54
N VAL A 85 3.96 7.22 5.28
CA VAL A 85 2.71 7.96 5.30
C VAL A 85 2.55 8.43 6.74
N PRO A 86 2.73 9.74 7.00
CA PRO A 86 2.58 10.25 8.36
C PRO A 86 1.22 9.75 8.85
N GLN A 87 1.17 9.22 10.07
CA GLN A 87 -0.07 9.34 10.82
C GLN A 87 -0.42 10.81 10.64
N LEU A 88 -1.47 11.13 9.87
CA LEU A 88 -2.01 12.47 9.89
C LEU A 88 -2.12 12.71 11.38
N ARG A 89 -1.26 13.58 11.92
CA ARG A 89 -1.45 14.09 13.27
C ARG A 89 -2.92 14.44 13.24
N VAL A 90 -3.68 13.80 14.13
CA VAL A 90 -5.06 14.19 14.35
C VAL A 90 -5.00 15.71 14.33
N ALA A 91 -5.60 16.31 13.30
CA ALA A 91 -5.81 17.73 13.36
C ALA A 91 -6.83 17.81 14.49
N ASP A 92 -6.28 18.05 15.67
CA ASP A 92 -6.91 18.79 16.74
C ASP A 92 -7.95 19.73 16.13
N GLN A 93 -9.22 19.31 16.23
CA GLN A 93 -10.43 20.10 16.08
C GLN A 93 -11.38 19.43 17.08
N ASP A 94 -11.20 19.76 18.37
CA ASP A 94 -11.98 20.78 19.10
C ASP A 94 -13.45 20.36 19.25
#